data_AF-A0A1G6JAS6-F1
#
_entry.id   AF-A0A1G6JAS6-F1
#
_cell.length_a   1.000
_cell.length_b   1.000
_cell.length_c   1.000
_cell.angle_alpha   90.00
_cell.angle_beta   90.00
_cell.angle_gamma   90.00
#
_symmetry.space_group_name_H-M   'P 1'
#
loop_
_entity.id
_entity.type
_entity.pdbx_description
1 polymer ?
#
loop_
_entity_poly.entity_id
_entity_poly.type
_entity_poly.pdbx_seq_one_letter_code
_entity_poly.pdbx_strand_id
1 'polypeptide(L)'
;MDRSSETLESIREINLSYLMLAQRMLREDKPVGMFRLGLSSELADLLGGLSLAQIVRLASSDQLLCFFRFDDHAMLSALTQTSKHADVAATHAAILLAGQPAGQFA
;
A
#
# COMPACT_ATOMS: atom_id res chain seq x y z
N MET A 1 -26.98 -11.41 -10.02
CA MET A 1 -25.52 -11.28 -10.13
C MET A 1 -24.88 -12.11 -9.02
N ASP A 2 -23.84 -12.86 -9.35
CA ASP A 2 -23.13 -13.71 -8.38
C ASP A 2 -22.24 -12.84 -7.49
N ARG A 3 -22.46 -12.88 -6.17
CA ARG A 3 -21.72 -12.09 -5.17
C ARG A 3 -20.20 -12.35 -5.22
N SER A 4 -19.80 -13.52 -5.69
CA SER A 4 -18.38 -13.85 -5.92
C SER A 4 -17.79 -12.99 -7.04
N SER A 5 -18.54 -12.76 -8.13
CA SER A 5 -18.11 -11.92 -9.25
C SER A 5 -17.94 -10.46 -8.85
N GLU A 6 -18.86 -9.91 -8.05
CA GLU A 6 -18.78 -8.53 -7.54
C GLU A 6 -17.56 -8.33 -6.62
N THR A 7 -17.23 -9.35 -5.83
CA THR A 7 -16.04 -9.33 -4.96
C THR A 7 -14.76 -9.32 -5.78
N LEU A 8 -14.66 -10.18 -6.80
CA LEU A 8 -13.49 -10.22 -7.68
C LEU A 8 -13.32 -8.93 -8.48
N GLU A 9 -14.42 -8.33 -8.94
CA GLU A 9 -14.38 -7.03 -9.62
C GLU A 9 -13.86 -5.92 -8.69
N SER A 10 -14.35 -5.88 -7.44
CA SER A 10 -13.86 -4.94 -6.42
C SER A 10 -12.35 -5.13 -6.13
N ILE A 11 -11.87 -6.38 -6.08
CA ILE A 11 -10.44 -6.67 -5.91
C ILE A 11 -9.62 -6.08 -7.06
N ARG A 12 -10.08 -6.27 -8.30
CA ARG A 12 -9.38 -5.75 -9.48
C ARG A 12 -9.35 -4.22 -9.52
N GLU A 13 -10.44 -3.57 -9.12
CA GLU A 13 -10.52 -2.11 -9.01
C GLU A 13 -9.56 -1.55 -7.95
N ILE A 14 -9.50 -2.19 -6.78
CA ILE A 14 -8.56 -1.82 -5.71
C ILE A 14 -7.11 -1.99 -6.18
N ASN A 15 -6.81 -3.12 -6.81
CA ASN A 15 -5.48 -3.39 -7.35
C ASN A 15 -5.05 -2.32 -8.36
N LEU A 16 -5.93 -1.96 -9.30
CA LEU A 16 -5.65 -0.92 -10.30
C LEU A 16 -5.40 0.43 -9.63
N SER A 17 -6.28 0.82 -8.71
CA SER A 17 -6.19 2.09 -7.98
C SER A 17 -4.89 2.19 -7.19
N TYR A 18 -4.51 1.11 -6.50
CA TYR A 18 -3.27 1.03 -5.74
C TYR A 18 -2.03 1.17 -6.65
N LEU A 19 -1.96 0.40 -7.74
CA LEU A 19 -0.81 0.42 -8.65
C LEU A 19 -0.63 1.80 -9.33
N MET A 20 -1.74 2.44 -9.70
CA MET A 20 -1.71 3.79 -10.27
C MET A 20 -1.22 4.83 -9.26
N LEU A 21 -1.70 4.77 -8.01
CA LEU A 21 -1.22 5.65 -6.93
C LEU A 21 0.27 5.42 -6.65
N ALA A 22 0.70 4.17 -6.54
CA ALA A 22 2.09 3.82 -6.29
C ALA A 22 3.01 4.40 -7.38
N GLN A 23 2.66 4.22 -8.66
CA GLN A 23 3.43 4.81 -9.76
C GLN A 23 3.50 6.32 -9.70
N ARG A 24 2.38 6.99 -9.41
CA ARG A 24 2.34 8.44 -9.30
C ARG A 24 3.28 8.93 -8.21
N MET A 25 3.19 8.35 -7.01
CA MET A 25 4.02 8.73 -5.86
C MET A 25 5.51 8.51 -6.16
N LEU A 26 5.87 7.38 -6.77
CA LEU A 26 7.25 7.07 -7.12
C LEU A 26 7.84 8.01 -8.20
N ARG A 27 7.00 8.52 -9.10
CA ARG A 27 7.42 9.50 -10.13
C ARG A 27 7.53 10.92 -9.57
N GLU A 28 6.67 11.29 -8.62
CA GLU A 28 6.71 12.60 -7.98
C GLU A 28 7.94 12.73 -7.07
N ASP A 29 8.17 11.76 -6.19
CA ASP A 29 9.34 11.69 -5.30
C ASP A 29 9.59 10.23 -4.91
N LYS A 30 10.58 9.59 -5.55
CA LYS A 30 10.87 8.16 -5.35
C LYS A 30 11.20 7.84 -3.87
N PRO A 31 12.15 8.53 -3.20
CA PRO A 31 12.42 8.29 -1.78
C PRO A 31 11.17 8.39 -0.87
N VAL A 32 10.36 9.44 -1.03
CA VAL A 32 9.14 9.62 -0.22
C VAL A 32 8.09 8.57 -0.57
N GLY A 33 7.94 8.24 -1.85
CA GLY A 33 7.06 7.18 -2.33
C GLY A 33 7.42 5.83 -1.73
N MET A 34 8.71 5.45 -1.77
CA MET A 34 9.23 4.22 -1.16
C MET A 34 8.88 4.12 0.33
N PHE A 35 9.14 5.18 1.09
CA PHE A 35 8.83 5.23 2.52
C PHE A 35 7.34 5.07 2.82
N ARG A 36 6.49 5.82 2.09
CA ARG A 36 5.03 5.79 2.28
C ARG A 36 4.40 4.46 1.85
N LEU A 37 4.93 3.84 0.80
CA LEU A 37 4.43 2.58 0.27
C LEU A 37 5.07 1.36 0.96
N GLY A 38 6.17 1.56 1.71
CA GLY A 38 6.90 0.46 2.36
C GLY A 38 7.66 -0.43 1.38
N LEU A 39 8.18 0.14 0.29
CA LEU A 39 8.81 -0.61 -0.81
C LEU A 39 10.33 -0.53 -0.75
N SER A 40 11.00 -1.62 -1.13
CA SER A 40 12.44 -1.61 -1.40
C SER A 40 12.77 -0.80 -2.66
N SER A 41 14.05 -0.49 -2.88
CA SER A 41 14.48 0.25 -4.08
C SER A 41 14.17 -0.54 -5.35
N GLU A 42 14.43 -1.84 -5.32
CA GLU A 42 14.23 -2.77 -6.44
C GLU A 42 12.75 -2.82 -6.84
N LEU A 43 11.86 -2.88 -5.85
CA LEU A 43 10.41 -2.87 -6.09
C LEU A 43 9.93 -1.53 -6.63
N ALA A 44 10.45 -0.43 -6.09
CA ALA A 44 10.14 0.90 -6.58
C ALA A 44 10.57 1.10 -8.03
N ASP A 45 11.74 0.61 -8.41
CA ASP A 45 12.22 0.66 -9.81
C ASP A 45 11.35 -0.18 -10.73
N LEU A 46 10.99 -1.40 -10.31
CA LEU A 46 10.12 -2.28 -11.09
C LEU A 46 8.73 -1.65 -11.29
N LEU A 47 8.07 -1.20 -10.21
CA LEU A 47 6.73 -0.58 -10.29
C LEU A 47 6.77 0.73 -11.09
N GLY A 48 7.80 1.56 -10.90
CA GLY A 48 7.98 2.81 -11.64
C GLY A 48 8.11 2.61 -13.15
N GLY A 49 8.71 1.48 -13.57
CA GLY A 49 8.94 1.11 -14.97
C GLY A 49 7.79 0.39 -15.67
N LEU A 50 6.72 -0.01 -14.96
CA LEU A 50 5.59 -0.71 -15.60
C LEU A 50 4.85 0.20 -16.61
N SER A 51 4.55 -0.34 -17.78
CA SER A 51 3.60 0.28 -18.72
C SER A 51 2.16 0.17 -18.21
N LEU A 52 1.27 1.03 -18.72
CA LEU A 52 -0.16 0.96 -18.41
C LEU A 52 -0.75 -0.44 -18.70
N ALA A 53 -0.36 -1.05 -19.82
CA ALA A 53 -0.82 -2.39 -20.18
C ALA A 53 -0.37 -3.46 -19.17
N GLN A 54 0.85 -3.35 -18.63
CA GLN A 54 1.33 -4.24 -17.58
C GLN A 54 0.60 -4.01 -16.25
N ILE A 55 0.30 -2.76 -15.90
CA ILE A 55 -0.49 -2.42 -14.69
C ILE A 55 -1.88 -3.00 -14.76
N VAL A 56 -2.61 -2.79 -15.87
CA VAL A 56 -3.97 -3.32 -16.05
C VAL A 56 -3.97 -4.84 -15.97
N ARG A 57 -2.98 -5.50 -16.59
CA ARG A 57 -2.83 -6.95 -16.50
C ARG A 57 -2.53 -7.46 -15.10
N LEU A 58 -1.70 -6.73 -14.34
CA LEU A 58 -1.41 -7.09 -12.95
C LEU A 58 -2.66 -6.88 -12.07
N ALA A 59 -3.38 -5.78 -12.30
CA ALA A 59 -4.60 -5.44 -11.58
C ALA A 59 -5.75 -6.42 -11.81
N SER A 60 -5.80 -7.09 -12.97
CA SER A 60 -6.82 -8.11 -13.26
C SER A 60 -6.68 -9.40 -12.43
N SER A 61 -5.67 -9.50 -11.56
CA SER A 61 -5.53 -10.57 -10.59
C SER A 61 -6.75 -10.65 -9.65
N ASP A 62 -7.18 -11.87 -9.36
CA ASP A 62 -8.23 -12.18 -8.37
C ASP A 62 -7.72 -12.18 -6.93
N GLN A 63 -6.43 -11.86 -6.73
CA GLN A 63 -5.79 -11.69 -5.44
C GLN A 63 -5.49 -10.21 -5.21
N LEU A 64 -5.71 -9.74 -3.98
CA LEU A 64 -5.28 -8.40 -3.56
C LEU A 64 -3.75 -8.31 -3.61
N LEU A 65 -3.25 -7.31 -4.33
CA LEU A 65 -1.82 -7.04 -4.47
C LEU A 65 -1.28 -6.18 -3.32
N CYS A 66 -2.15 -5.33 -2.75
CA CYS A 66 -1.86 -4.56 -1.57
C CYS A 66 -2.50 -5.22 -0.34
N PHE A 67 -1.71 -5.39 0.71
CA PHE A 67 -2.13 -5.94 1.98
C PHE A 67 -2.12 -4.85 3.06
N PHE A 68 -2.82 -5.13 4.15
CA PHE A 68 -2.90 -4.27 5.32
C PHE A 68 -1.55 -4.14 6.02
N ARG A 69 -0.92 -2.96 5.97
CA ARG A 69 0.46 -2.74 6.44
C ARG A 69 0.68 -3.00 7.94
N PHE A 70 -0.37 -3.02 8.77
CA PHE A 70 -0.26 -3.26 10.20
C PHE A 70 -0.58 -4.71 10.54
N ASP A 71 0.44 -5.51 10.82
CA ASP A 71 0.34 -6.93 11.18
C ASP A 71 0.29 -7.18 12.69
N ASP A 72 0.65 -6.19 13.51
CA ASP A 72 0.60 -6.26 14.97
C ASP A 72 -0.67 -5.60 15.54
N HIS A 73 -1.46 -6.39 16.28
CA HIS A 73 -2.63 -5.94 17.02
C HIS A 73 -2.30 -4.79 17.99
N ALA A 74 -1.13 -4.81 18.64
CA ALA A 74 -0.72 -3.75 19.55
C ALA A 74 -0.49 -2.42 18.81
N MET A 75 0.09 -2.46 17.61
CA MET A 75 0.26 -1.28 16.75
C MET A 75 -1.09 -0.69 16.35
N LEU A 76 -2.02 -1.52 15.87
CA LEU A 76 -3.34 -1.05 15.46
C LEU A 76 -4.17 -0.54 16.66
N SER A 77 -4.04 -1.20 17.82
CA SER A 77 -4.70 -0.76 19.06
C SER A 77 -4.18 0.61 19.51
N ALA A 78 -2.87 0.84 19.43
CA ALA A 78 -2.27 2.13 19.79
C ALA A 78 -2.75 3.29 18.90
N LEU A 79 -3.04 3.02 17.61
CA LEU A 79 -3.53 4.03 16.66
C LEU A 79 -5.03 4.31 16.77
N THR A 80 -5.80 3.33 17.24
CA THR A 80 -7.26 3.44 17.37
C THR A 80 -7.70 3.90 18.76
N GLN A 81 -6.82 3.80 19.77
CA GLN A 81 -7.06 4.39 21.08
C GLN A 81 -6.96 5.91 21.01
N THR A 82 -8.10 6.58 21.06
CA THR A 82 -8.24 8.04 21.05
C THR A 82 -7.47 8.68 22.20
N SER A 83 -6.23 9.11 21.96
CA SER A 83 -5.65 10.19 22.76
C SER A 83 -6.45 11.46 22.50
N LYS A 84 -6.75 12.24 23.56
CA LYS A 84 -7.49 13.53 23.46
C LYS A 84 -6.84 14.57 22.51
N HIS A 85 -5.68 14.26 21.94
CA HIS A 85 -4.94 15.04 20.97
C HIS A 85 -4.77 14.23 19.68
N ALA A 86 -5.59 14.52 18.65
CA ALA A 86 -5.54 13.85 17.35
C ALA A 86 -4.20 14.05 16.61
N ASP A 87 -3.52 15.17 16.87
CA ASP A 87 -2.23 15.53 16.24
C ASP A 87 -1.08 14.58 16.68
N VAL A 88 -1.19 14.04 17.90
CA VAL A 88 -0.21 13.10 18.45
C VAL A 88 -0.36 11.72 17.81
N ALA A 89 -1.58 11.30 17.47
CA ALA A 89 -1.86 10.00 16.85
C ALA A 89 -1.25 9.86 15.44
N ALA A 90 -1.31 10.91 14.62
CA ALA A 90 -0.68 10.92 13.29
C ALA A 90 0.86 10.77 13.37
N THR A 91 1.47 11.41 14.38
CA THR A 91 2.91 11.31 14.64
C THR A 91 3.29 9.90 15.11
N HIS A 92 2.51 9.28 16.00
CA HIS A 92 2.72 7.89 16.41
C HIS A 92 2.63 6.90 15.24
N ALA A 93 1.66 7.07 14.33
CA ALA A 93 1.54 6.25 13.12
C ALA A 93 2.79 6.37 12.25
N ALA A 94 3.27 7.59 12.00
CA ALA A 94 4.48 7.81 11.21
C ALA A 94 5.72 7.17 11.83
N ILE A 95 5.89 7.27 13.15
CA ILE A 95 7.01 6.64 13.88
C ILE A 95 6.95 5.12 13.77
N LEU A 96 5.77 4.53 14.02
CA LEU A 96 5.59 3.08 13.93
C LEU A 96 5.85 2.54 12.52
N LEU A 97 5.34 3.24 11.49
CA LEU A 97 5.54 2.85 10.09
C LEU A 97 7.00 3.03 9.62
N ALA A 98 7.73 4.00 10.18
CA ALA A 98 9.15 4.19 9.91
C ALA A 98 10.03 3.09 10.52
N GLY A 99 9.57 2.48 11.61
CA GLY A 99 10.27 1.38 12.28
C GLY A 99 10.11 0.03 11.59
N GLN A 100 9.13 -0.12 10.68
CA GLN A 100 8.93 -1.36 9.95
C GLN A 100 9.92 -1.48 8.78
N PRO A 101 10.53 -2.67 8.58
CA PRO A 101 11.37 -2.89 7.41
C PRO A 101 10.52 -2.72 6.14
N ALA A 102 11.12 -2.14 5.11
CA ALA A 102 10.50 -2.16 3.78
C ALA A 102 10.28 -3.62 3.35
N GLY A 103 9.19 -3.89 2.64
CA GLY A 103 8.91 -5.21 2.10
C GLY A 103 10.10 -5.68 1.26
N GLN A 104 10.71 -6.81 1.66
CA GLN A 104 11.80 -7.44 0.94
C GLN A 104 11.20 -8.52 0.03
N PHE A 105 11.71 -8.61 -1.21
CA PHE A 105 11.51 -9.81 -1.99
C PHE A 105 12.39 -10.91 -1.41
N ALA A 106 11.76 -12.00 -0.98
CA ALA A 106 12.45 -13.26 -0.66
C ALA A 106 12.90 -13.95 -1.95
#